data_AF-A0A965JMZ5-F1
#
_entry.id   AF-A0A965JMZ5-F1
#
_cell.length_a   1.000
_cell.length_b   1.000
_cell.length_c   1.000
_cell.angle_alpha   90.00
_cell.angle_beta   90.00
_cell.angle_gamma   90.00
#
_symmetry.space_group_name_H-M   'P 1'
#
loop_
_entity.id
_entity.type
_entity.pdbx_description
1 polymer ?
#
loop_
_entity_poly.entity_id
_entity_poly.type
_entity_poly.pdbx_seq_one_letter_code
_entity_poly.pdbx_strand_id
1 'polypeptide(L)'
;QAALDLALYLLFFTPGVIALTWAGWTYAADSWQIHEQTFNADPLPLYPFKSIIPIAGAIVMMQGVAEMMRCVICLKTGQWPERLKDAEEIDVVEQQLASSTYVDEEARKAVIAHAKDIDEAARHRSQGAAS
;
A
#
# COMPACT_ATOMS: atom_id res chain seq x y z
N GLN A 1 -1.92 -16.63 13.83
CA GLN A 1 -1.49 -15.56 12.91
C GLN A 1 -2.38 -14.32 13.05
N ALA A 2 -3.67 -14.38 12.68
CA ALA A 2 -4.59 -13.22 12.74
C ALA A 2 -4.65 -12.47 14.09
N ALA A 3 -4.53 -13.15 15.23
CA ALA A 3 -4.52 -12.50 16.55
C ALA A 3 -3.26 -11.65 16.79
N LEU A 4 -2.11 -12.13 16.33
CA LEU A 4 -0.86 -11.38 16.41
C LEU A 4 -0.92 -10.18 15.46
N ASP A 5 -1.42 -10.39 14.23
CA ASP A 5 -1.57 -9.32 13.25
C ASP A 5 -2.49 -8.21 13.79
N LEU A 6 -3.66 -8.58 14.34
CA LEU A 6 -4.58 -7.64 14.96
C LEU A 6 -3.96 -6.91 16.17
N ALA A 7 -3.20 -7.62 17.00
CA ALA A 7 -2.50 -7.00 18.13
C ALA A 7 -1.44 -6.00 17.65
N LEU A 8 -0.63 -6.33 16.63
CA LEU A 8 0.34 -5.41 16.04
C LEU A 8 -0.33 -4.19 15.42
N TYR A 9 -1.46 -4.40 14.76
CA TYR A 9 -2.27 -3.33 14.20
C TYR A 9 -2.74 -2.36 15.30
N LEU A 10 -3.28 -2.87 16.40
CA LEU A 10 -3.79 -2.03 17.48
C LEU A 10 -2.69 -1.36 18.31
N LEU A 11 -1.60 -2.07 18.61
CA LEU A 11 -0.57 -1.61 19.54
C LEU A 11 0.49 -0.72 18.87
N PHE A 12 0.74 -0.89 17.58
CA PHE A 12 1.81 -0.17 16.88
C PHE A 12 1.30 0.61 15.67
N PHE A 13 0.53 -0.03 14.78
CA PHE A 13 0.08 0.64 13.56
C PHE A 13 -0.88 1.79 13.86
N THR A 14 -1.99 1.53 14.57
CA THR A 14 -3.01 2.55 14.85
C THR A 14 -2.44 3.76 15.58
N PRO A 15 -1.77 3.60 16.75
CA PRO A 15 -1.19 4.76 17.43
C PRO A 15 -0.10 5.43 16.60
N GLY A 16 0.72 4.66 15.87
CA GLY A 16 1.77 5.19 15.01
C GLY A 16 1.22 6.04 13.87
N VAL A 17 0.25 5.53 13.10
CA VAL A 17 -0.33 6.25 11.96
C VAL A 17 -1.21 7.41 12.42
N ILE A 18 -1.91 7.31 13.56
CA ILE A 18 -2.60 8.46 14.16
C ILE A 18 -1.59 9.56 14.50
N ALA A 19 -0.49 9.22 15.17
CA ALA A 19 0.54 10.19 15.54
C ALA A 19 1.18 10.84 14.30
N LEU A 20 1.50 10.05 13.27
CA LEU A 20 2.05 10.54 12.00
C LEU A 20 1.05 11.45 11.27
N THR A 21 -0.22 11.07 11.21
CA THR A 21 -1.28 11.87 10.58
C THR A 21 -1.48 13.19 11.32
N TRP A 22 -1.47 13.16 12.65
CA TRP A 22 -1.57 14.37 13.47
C TRP A 22 -0.37 15.30 13.27
N ALA A 23 0.85 14.76 13.28
CA ALA A 23 2.06 15.54 13.01
C ALA A 23 2.05 16.14 11.59
N GLY A 24 1.59 15.36 10.60
CA GLY A 24 1.38 15.84 9.24
C GLY A 24 0.31 16.94 9.15
N TRP A 25 -0.76 16.83 9.93
CA TRP A 25 -1.81 17.85 10.00
C TRP A 25 -1.27 19.17 10.56
N THR A 26 -0.54 19.13 11.68
CA THR A 26 0.07 20.33 12.25
C THR A 26 1.06 20.96 11.27
N TYR A 27 1.90 20.14 10.64
CA TYR A 27 2.87 20.62 9.65
C TYR A 27 2.22 21.27 8.42
N ALA A 28 1.13 20.68 7.91
CA ALA A 28 0.37 21.26 6.82
C ALA A 28 -0.29 22.57 7.27
N ALA A 29 -0.97 22.58 8.42
CA ALA A 29 -1.66 23.75 8.95
C ALA A 29 -0.72 24.95 9.15
N ASP A 30 0.47 24.73 9.69
CA ASP A 30 1.48 25.76 9.84
C ASP A 30 1.88 26.36 8.47
N SER A 31 2.06 25.51 7.45
CA SER A 31 2.38 25.98 6.09
C SER A 31 1.26 26.80 5.45
N TRP A 32 -0.01 26.48 5.75
CA TRP A 32 -1.17 27.26 5.30
C TRP A 32 -1.20 28.63 5.96
N GLN A 33 -0.88 28.72 7.25
CA GLN A 33 -0.87 30.00 7.96
C GLN A 33 0.15 30.97 7.37
N ILE A 34 1.35 30.47 7.04
CA ILE A 34 2.43 31.29 6.48
C ILE A 34 2.40 31.40 4.96
N HIS A 35 1.43 30.77 4.29
CA HIS A 35 1.36 30.65 2.82
C HIS A 35 2.70 30.22 2.22
N GLU A 36 3.25 29.12 2.72
CA GLU A 36 4.63 28.72 2.41
C GLU A 36 4.89 28.54 0.91
N GLN A 37 6.02 29.07 0.43
CA GLN A 37 6.45 29.01 -0.96
C GLN A 37 7.92 28.58 -1.09
N THR A 38 8.31 28.15 -2.30
CA THR A 38 9.67 27.70 -2.57
C THR A 38 10.64 28.87 -2.56
N PHE A 39 11.88 28.64 -2.12
CA PHE A 39 12.96 29.61 -2.19
C PHE A 39 13.59 29.68 -3.60
N ASN A 40 12.84 30.22 -4.58
CA ASN A 40 13.27 30.37 -5.97
C ASN A 40 12.87 31.75 -6.54
N ALA A 41 13.42 32.11 -7.70
CA ALA A 41 13.09 33.37 -8.39
C ALA A 41 11.59 33.48 -8.74
N ASP A 42 10.95 32.36 -9.11
CA ASP A 42 9.50 32.21 -9.22
C ASP A 42 9.01 31.26 -8.11
N PRO A 43 8.42 31.78 -7.02
CA PRO A 43 8.03 30.98 -5.88
C PRO A 43 6.74 30.17 -6.15
N LEU A 44 6.83 28.85 -5.96
CA LEU A 44 5.68 27.93 -6.06
C LEU A 44 5.05 27.69 -4.67
N PRO A 45 3.72 27.61 -4.55
CA PRO A 45 3.06 27.35 -3.27
C PRO A 45 3.28 25.91 -2.79
N LEU A 46 3.89 25.72 -1.61
CA LEU A 46 4.14 24.40 -0.99
C LEU A 46 3.01 23.91 -0.09
N TYR A 47 2.24 24.82 0.51
CA TYR A 47 1.19 24.45 1.45
C TYR A 47 0.14 23.44 0.92
N PRO A 48 -0.27 23.42 -0.38
CA PRO A 48 -1.17 22.38 -0.85
C PRO A 48 -0.46 21.02 -0.95
N PHE A 49 0.82 21.00 -1.30
CA PHE A 49 1.60 19.76 -1.35
C PHE A 49 1.82 19.17 0.05
N LYS A 50 2.06 19.99 1.07
CA LYS A 50 2.20 19.51 2.46
C LYS A 50 0.90 18.93 3.02
N SER A 51 -0.25 19.34 2.48
CA SER A 51 -1.55 18.77 2.84
C SER A 51 -1.73 17.32 2.38
N ILE A 52 -0.91 16.84 1.44
CA ILE A 52 -0.92 15.43 1.02
C ILE A 52 -0.48 14.52 2.17
N ILE A 53 0.37 14.99 3.09
CA ILE A 53 0.89 14.19 4.21
C ILE A 53 -0.24 13.68 5.12
N PRO A 54 -1.12 14.55 5.69
CA PRO A 54 -2.24 14.06 6.50
C PRO A 54 -3.27 13.28 5.67
N ILE A 55 -3.46 13.61 4.39
CA ILE A 55 -4.38 12.86 3.51
C ILE A 55 -3.90 11.42 3.30
N ALA A 56 -2.61 11.24 3.00
CA ALA A 56 -2.00 9.93 2.86
C ALA A 56 -2.09 9.14 4.17
N GLY A 57 -1.82 9.79 5.31
CA GLY A 57 -2.00 9.18 6.64
C GLY A 57 -3.43 8.68 6.88
N ALA A 58 -4.44 9.46 6.50
CA ALA A 58 -5.84 9.07 6.60
C ALA A 58 -6.20 7.89 5.67
N ILE A 59 -5.69 7.88 4.43
CA ILE A 59 -5.88 6.76 3.48
C ILE A 59 -5.24 5.49 4.02
N VAL A 60 -4.00 5.56 4.51
CA VAL A 60 -3.30 4.42 5.13
C VAL A 60 -4.07 3.91 6.34
N MET A 61 -4.61 4.79 7.18
CA MET A 61 -5.46 4.38 8.30
C MET A 61 -6.69 3.61 7.82
N MET A 62 -7.35 4.06 6.76
CA MET A 62 -8.51 3.37 6.17
C MET A 62 -8.15 1.97 5.68
N GLN A 63 -7.00 1.81 5.02
CA GLN A 63 -6.48 0.50 4.60
C GLN A 63 -6.19 -0.41 5.80
N GLY A 64 -5.54 0.13 6.84
CA GLY A 64 -5.27 -0.63 8.06
C GLY A 64 -6.54 -1.10 8.77
N VAL A 65 -7.61 -0.29 8.77
CA VAL A 65 -8.92 -0.69 9.31
C VAL A 65 -9.51 -1.85 8.50
N ALA A 66 -9.39 -1.84 7.17
CA ALA A 66 -9.85 -2.95 6.33
C ALA A 66 -9.11 -4.26 6.69
N GLU A 67 -7.80 -4.21 6.88
CA GLU A 67 -7.01 -5.38 7.30
C GLU A 67 -7.32 -5.85 8.72
N MET A 68 -7.57 -4.93 9.66
CA MET A 68 -8.04 -5.28 11.01
C MET A 68 -9.38 -6.03 10.95
N MET A 69 -10.32 -5.57 10.11
CA MET A 69 -11.62 -6.23 9.93
C MET A 69 -11.46 -7.63 9.36
N ARG A 70 -10.55 -7.82 8.38
CA ARG A 70 -10.22 -9.15 7.84
C ARG A 70 -9.66 -10.07 8.92
N CYS A 71 -8.79 -9.58 9.80
CA CYS A 71 -8.28 -10.33 10.95
C CYS A 71 -9.41 -10.71 11.92
N VAL A 72 -10.31 -9.79 12.25
CA VAL A 72 -11.47 -10.05 13.12
C VAL A 72 -12.39 -11.10 12.51
N ILE A 73 -12.65 -11.05 11.20
CA ILE A 73 -13.43 -12.07 10.51
C ILE A 73 -12.74 -13.43 10.60
N CYS A 74 -11.44 -13.50 10.29
CA CYS A 74 -10.68 -14.74 10.39
C CYS A 74 -10.70 -15.34 11.80
N LEU A 75 -10.61 -14.51 12.84
CA LEU A 75 -10.69 -14.98 14.23
C LEU A 75 -12.09 -15.53 14.60
N LYS A 76 -13.15 -15.03 13.96
CA LYS A 76 -14.53 -15.48 14.20
C LYS A 76 -14.90 -16.72 13.39
N THR A 77 -14.48 -16.80 12.13
CA THR A 77 -14.90 -17.85 11.19
C THR A 77 -13.87 -18.96 11.03
N GLY A 78 -12.62 -18.74 11.47
CA GLY A 78 -11.50 -19.63 11.20
C GLY A 78 -11.00 -19.59 9.74
N GLN A 79 -11.60 -18.76 8.88
CA GLN A 79 -11.26 -18.67 7.47
C GLN A 79 -10.91 -17.23 7.09
N TRP A 80 -9.83 -17.05 6.34
CA TRP A 80 -9.46 -15.74 5.82
C TRP A 80 -10.44 -15.32 4.72
N PRO A 81 -11.01 -14.11 4.78
CA PRO A 81 -11.86 -13.61 3.71
C PRO A 81 -11.07 -13.52 2.40
N GLU A 82 -11.72 -13.84 1.28
CA GLU A 82 -11.11 -13.74 -0.04
C GLU A 82 -10.59 -12.30 -0.24
N ARG A 83 -9.37 -12.16 -0.75
CA ARG A 83 -8.87 -10.83 -1.11
C ARG A 83 -9.68 -10.40 -2.33
N LEU A 84 -10.27 -9.21 -2.26
CA LEU A 84 -10.63 -8.52 -3.50
C LEU A 84 -9.31 -8.41 -4.26
N LYS A 85 -9.28 -8.85 -5.53
CA LYS A 85 -8.09 -8.69 -6.37
C LYS A 85 -7.87 -7.19 -6.53
N ASP A 86 -7.04 -6.62 -5.68
CA ASP A 86 -6.79 -5.19 -5.65
C ASP A 86 -6.10 -4.79 -6.96
N ALA A 87 -6.59 -3.69 -7.54
CA ALA A 87 -6.43 -3.27 -8.93
C ALA A 87 -5.01 -2.82 -9.33
N GLU A 88 -3.97 -3.18 -8.58
CA GLU A 88 -2.61 -2.65 -8.74
C GLU A 88 -1.61 -3.66 -9.33
N GLU A 89 -1.92 -4.97 -9.34
CA GLU A 89 -0.98 -5.97 -9.88
C GLU A 89 -0.99 -6.11 -11.42
N ILE A 90 -1.79 -5.30 -12.14
CA ILE A 90 -1.92 -5.44 -13.60
C ILE A 90 -1.12 -4.38 -14.39
N ASP A 91 -0.96 -3.15 -13.91
CA ASP A 91 -0.50 -2.06 -14.81
C ASP A 91 1.02 -1.85 -14.84
N VAL A 92 1.75 -2.17 -13.75
CA VAL A 92 3.20 -1.84 -13.68
C VAL A 92 4.05 -2.80 -14.51
N VAL A 93 3.75 -4.12 -14.43
CA VAL A 93 4.47 -5.13 -15.20
C VAL A 93 4.15 -4.97 -16.69
N GLU A 94 2.89 -4.73 -17.05
CA GLU A 94 2.47 -4.53 -18.44
C GLU A 94 3.03 -3.21 -19.02
N GLN A 95 3.04 -2.10 -18.28
CA GLN A 95 3.70 -0.85 -18.73
C GLN A 95 5.21 -0.99 -18.86
N GLN A 96 5.88 -1.67 -17.93
CA GLN A 96 7.33 -1.89 -18.03
C GLN A 96 7.69 -2.77 -19.23
N LEU A 97 6.92 -3.83 -19.49
CA LEU A 97 7.06 -4.67 -20.69
C LEU A 97 6.71 -3.89 -21.97
N ALA A 98 5.66 -3.07 -21.98
CA ALA A 98 5.26 -2.24 -23.12
C ALA A 98 6.31 -1.16 -23.46
N SER A 99 7.02 -0.65 -22.46
CA SER A 99 8.13 0.31 -22.63
C SER A 99 9.43 -0.32 -23.14
N SER A 100 9.53 -1.65 -23.12
CA SER A 100 10.70 -2.36 -23.63
C SER A 100 10.60 -2.56 -25.15
N THR A 101 11.15 -1.62 -25.91
CA THR A 101 11.13 -1.61 -27.39
C THR A 101 11.95 -2.74 -28.05
N TYR A 102 12.56 -3.67 -27.29
CA TYR A 102 13.41 -4.75 -27.81
C TYR A 102 13.21 -6.10 -27.11
N VAL A 103 11.97 -6.54 -26.90
CA VAL A 103 11.72 -7.89 -26.38
C VAL A 103 11.15 -8.76 -27.50
N ASP A 104 11.97 -9.71 -27.94
CA ASP A 104 11.56 -10.76 -28.88
C ASP A 104 10.40 -11.60 -28.29
N GLU A 105 9.50 -12.09 -29.15
CA GLU A 105 8.26 -12.75 -28.74
C GLU A 105 8.51 -13.99 -27.85
N GLU A 106 9.67 -14.63 -27.99
CA GLU A 106 10.10 -15.73 -27.11
C GLU A 106 10.41 -15.26 -25.69
N ALA A 107 11.08 -14.11 -25.54
CA ALA A 107 11.41 -13.56 -24.23
C ALA A 107 10.13 -13.12 -23.48
N ARG A 108 9.14 -12.56 -24.19
CA ARG A 108 7.82 -12.26 -23.60
C ARG A 108 7.12 -13.52 -23.08
N LYS A 109 7.14 -14.61 -23.85
CA LYS A 109 6.54 -15.89 -23.44
C LYS A 109 7.28 -16.53 -22.26
N ALA A 110 8.61 -16.46 -22.24
CA ALA A 110 9.42 -16.97 -21.15
C ALA A 110 9.16 -16.23 -19.84
N VAL A 111 9.02 -14.90 -19.88
CA VAL A 111 8.69 -14.09 -18.69
C VAL A 111 7.29 -14.41 -18.17
N ILE A 112 6.30 -14.56 -19.04
CA ILE A 112 4.93 -14.93 -18.64
C ILE A 112 4.89 -16.34 -18.03
N ALA A 113 5.64 -17.30 -18.59
CA ALA A 113 5.75 -18.64 -18.04
C ALA A 113 6.43 -18.62 -16.65
N HIS A 114 7.55 -17.91 -16.53
CA HIS A 114 8.25 -17.78 -15.25
C HIS A 114 7.42 -17.07 -14.17
N ALA A 115 6.62 -16.07 -14.55
CA ALA A 115 5.70 -15.40 -13.63
C ALA A 115 4.61 -16.37 -13.12
N LYS A 116 4.09 -17.25 -13.98
CA LYS A 116 3.15 -18.30 -13.59
C LYS A 116 3.77 -19.32 -12.65
N ASP A 117 5.00 -19.76 -12.91
CA ASP A 117 5.71 -20.71 -12.06
C ASP A 117 5.97 -20.12 -10.65
N ILE A 118 6.29 -18.82 -10.58
CA ILE A 118 6.46 -18.11 -9.30
C ILE A 118 5.12 -18.04 -8.54
N ASP A 119 4.02 -17.68 -9.22
CA ASP A 119 2.68 -17.62 -8.60
C ASP A 119 2.24 -19.00 -8.08
N GLU A 120 2.46 -20.06 -8.87
CA GLU A 120 2.14 -21.43 -8.47
C GLU A 120 2.98 -21.87 -7.26
N ALA A 121 4.29 -21.59 -7.26
CA ALA A 121 5.17 -21.86 -6.13
C ALA A 121 4.78 -21.07 -4.87
N ALA A 122 4.32 -19.82 -5.02
CA ALA A 122 3.84 -19.00 -3.92
C ALA A 122 2.52 -19.53 -3.33
N ARG A 123 1.61 -20.02 -4.17
CA ARG A 123 0.37 -20.70 -3.74
C ARG A 123 0.64 -21.99 -2.97
N HIS A 124 1.64 -22.77 -3.37
CA HIS A 124 2.03 -23.96 -2.62
C HIS A 124 2.61 -23.63 -1.23
N ARG A 125 3.31 -22.50 -1.08
CA ARG A 125 3.83 -22.04 0.22
C ARG A 125 2.74 -21.51 1.15
N SER A 126 1.69 -20.89 0.62
CA SER A 126 0.58 -20.41 1.44
C SER A 126 -0.30 -21.57 1.95
N GLN A 127 -0.44 -22.66 1.18
CA GLN A 127 -1.17 -23.86 1.60
C GLN A 127 -0.43 -24.67 2.69
N GLY A 128 0.91 -24.66 2.70
CA GLY A 128 1.71 -25.34 3.73
C GLY A 128 1.82 -24.61 5.07
N ALA A 129 1.49 -23.30 5.12
CA ALA A 129 1.47 -22.53 6.37
C ALA A 129 0.14 -22.62 7.14
N ALA A 130 -0.85 -23.33 6.59
CA ALA A 130 -2.17 -23.53 7.18
C ALA A 130 -2.37 -24.93 7.80
N SER A 131 -1.30 -25.75 7.91
CA SER A 131 -1.29 -27.06 8.58
C SER A 131 -0.56 -27.01 9.92
#